data_AF-A0A2E5CD29-F1
#
_entry.id   AF-A0A2E5CD29-F1
#
_cell.length_a   1.000
_cell.length_b   1.000
_cell.length_c   1.000
_cell.angle_alpha   90.00
_cell.angle_beta   90.00
_cell.angle_gamma   90.00
#
_symmetry.space_group_name_H-M   'P 1'
#
loop_
_entity.id
_entity.type
_entity.pdbx_description
1 polymer ?
#
loop_
_entity_poly.entity_id
_entity_poly.type
_entity_poly.pdbx_seq_one_letter_code
_entity_poly.pdbx_strand_id
1 'polypeptide(L)'
;MEGSTNSIKFTSRLWRFSAVSVAVHLAFLFLSLEMPTHRPSSEQNTKKLVIKLLNKSSKSKQVVQTDASKKANPPKDAKFLGKQNTNFERESKARKTGQHKAAGKGSRDAVANLSSQKAIQPKSKKVSFSDLGVKKIMRTKNMDRSNQRLNQAKKGLKNGKVSHTGLARSSDFIEEVPLGDFTRLNTQEFKFYGFYHRIRQKLEQFWGAKLQEEMERLYRSGRTIASGRNLLTSLVIKMNSKGEIVHIQLNSTSGVQELDEVAITSFNEAGPFPNPPKNMLKDGVATIKWGFAVTSN
;
A
#
# COMPACT_ATOMS: atom_id res chain seq x y z
N MET A 1 -93.74 57.23 -40.45
CA MET A 1 -93.04 55.93 -40.36
C MET A 1 -91.83 56.03 -41.25
N GLU A 2 -90.61 56.04 -40.71
CA GLU A 2 -89.38 55.62 -41.39
C GLU A 2 -88.21 55.69 -40.41
N GLY A 3 -87.56 54.54 -40.19
CA GLY A 3 -86.48 54.35 -39.22
C GLY A 3 -85.17 53.98 -39.93
N SER A 4 -84.14 54.79 -39.67
CA SER A 4 -82.78 54.68 -40.17
C SER A 4 -82.01 53.51 -39.53
N THR A 5 -81.24 52.75 -40.32
CA THR A 5 -80.19 51.85 -39.81
C THR A 5 -78.90 52.02 -40.61
N ASN A 6 -77.90 52.63 -39.97
CA ASN A 6 -76.50 52.64 -40.40
C ASN A 6 -75.83 51.35 -39.90
N SER A 7 -75.45 50.45 -40.80
CA SER A 7 -74.69 49.24 -40.45
C SER A 7 -73.19 49.47 -40.56
N ILE A 8 -72.52 49.18 -39.43
CA ILE A 8 -71.13 49.51 -39.13
C ILE A 8 -70.19 48.48 -39.78
N LYS A 9 -69.41 48.89 -40.80
CA LYS A 9 -68.36 48.09 -41.48
C LYS A 9 -67.05 47.99 -40.67
N PHE A 10 -67.12 47.65 -39.38
CA PHE A 10 -65.95 47.69 -38.46
C PHE A 10 -65.28 46.34 -38.21
N THR A 11 -65.89 45.23 -38.63
CA THR A 11 -65.46 43.87 -38.25
C THR A 11 -64.35 43.28 -39.14
N SER A 12 -64.20 43.72 -40.40
CA SER A 12 -63.23 43.13 -41.33
C SER A 12 -61.81 43.67 -41.19
N ARG A 13 -61.64 44.90 -40.69
CA ARG A 13 -60.32 45.50 -40.46
C ARG A 13 -59.70 45.00 -39.15
N LEU A 14 -60.47 44.93 -38.07
CA LEU A 14 -59.98 44.45 -36.77
C LEU A 14 -59.48 43.00 -36.84
N TRP A 15 -60.20 42.11 -37.53
CA TRP A 15 -59.76 40.72 -37.69
C TRP A 15 -58.42 40.62 -38.43
N ARG A 16 -58.20 41.45 -39.46
CA ARG A 16 -56.90 41.48 -40.17
C ARG A 16 -55.77 41.90 -39.24
N PHE A 17 -55.99 42.89 -38.37
CA PHE A 17 -54.98 43.31 -37.39
C PHE A 17 -54.71 42.23 -36.32
N SER A 18 -55.76 41.57 -35.81
CA SER A 18 -55.58 40.46 -34.86
C SER A 18 -54.86 39.26 -35.49
N ALA A 19 -55.17 38.92 -36.75
CA ALA A 19 -54.50 37.83 -37.46
C ALA A 19 -53.01 38.13 -37.69
N VAL A 20 -52.67 39.37 -38.05
CA VAL A 20 -51.28 39.81 -38.18
C VAL A 20 -50.55 39.77 -36.84
N SER A 21 -51.19 40.22 -35.75
CA SER A 21 -50.59 40.16 -34.41
C SER A 21 -50.28 38.72 -33.97
N VAL A 22 -51.21 37.80 -34.19
CA VAL A 22 -51.01 36.37 -33.89
C VAL A 22 -49.89 35.77 -34.75
N ALA A 23 -49.82 36.12 -36.04
CA ALA A 23 -48.75 35.66 -36.92
C ALA A 23 -47.36 36.16 -36.46
N VAL A 24 -47.27 37.42 -36.00
CA VAL A 24 -46.02 37.98 -35.46
C VAL A 24 -45.60 37.26 -34.17
N HIS A 25 -46.53 36.98 -33.25
CA HIS A 25 -46.22 36.26 -32.03
C HIS A 25 -45.80 34.80 -32.30
N LEU A 26 -46.44 34.13 -33.26
CA LEU A 26 -46.05 32.77 -33.69
C LEU A 26 -44.67 32.74 -34.35
N ALA A 27 -44.34 33.75 -35.15
CA ALA A 27 -43.01 33.88 -35.76
C ALA A 27 -41.93 34.09 -34.69
N PHE A 28 -42.22 34.90 -33.66
CA PHE A 28 -41.28 35.14 -32.56
C PHE A 28 -41.06 33.89 -31.69
N LEU A 29 -42.12 33.11 -31.46
CA LEU A 29 -42.05 31.84 -30.74
C LEU A 29 -41.22 30.81 -31.51
N PHE A 30 -41.36 30.75 -32.84
CA PHE A 30 -40.52 29.92 -33.70
C PHE A 30 -39.05 30.34 -33.71
N LEU A 31 -38.77 31.64 -33.61
CA LEU A 31 -37.41 32.17 -33.55
C LEU A 31 -36.74 31.93 -32.18
N SER A 32 -37.53 31.82 -31.12
CA SER A 32 -37.06 31.59 -29.74
C SER A 32 -36.92 30.11 -29.39
N LEU A 33 -37.41 29.21 -30.25
CA LEU A 33 -37.18 27.77 -30.17
C LEU A 33 -35.78 27.46 -30.71
N GLU A 34 -34.79 27.69 -29.86
CA GLU A 34 -33.42 27.27 -30.07
C GLU A 34 -33.35 25.73 -29.97
N MET A 35 -33.75 25.07 -31.06
CA MET A 35 -33.60 23.63 -31.22
C MET A 35 -32.10 23.32 -31.16
N PRO A 36 -31.63 22.48 -30.21
CA PRO A 36 -30.24 22.05 -30.21
C PRO A 36 -30.01 21.29 -31.50
N THR A 37 -29.40 21.97 -32.47
CA THR A 37 -28.93 21.34 -33.70
C THR A 37 -27.83 20.39 -33.29
N HIS A 38 -28.21 19.13 -33.12
CA HIS A 38 -27.27 18.04 -32.95
C HIS A 38 -26.51 17.93 -34.27
N ARG A 39 -25.45 18.73 -34.40
CA ARG A 39 -24.48 18.56 -35.48
C ARG A 39 -23.99 17.13 -35.35
N PRO A 40 -24.11 16.28 -36.38
CA PRO A 40 -23.39 15.01 -36.35
C PRO A 40 -21.93 15.39 -36.13
N SER A 41 -21.40 14.99 -34.97
CA SER A 41 -19.99 15.13 -34.66
C SER A 41 -19.27 14.55 -35.86
N SER A 42 -18.52 15.39 -36.58
CA SER A 42 -17.49 15.02 -37.55
C SER A 42 -16.99 13.64 -37.15
N GLU A 43 -17.16 12.65 -38.02
CA GLU A 43 -16.64 11.29 -37.83
C GLU A 43 -15.24 11.43 -37.24
N GLN A 44 -15.16 11.25 -35.92
CA GLN A 44 -13.89 11.03 -35.30
C GLN A 44 -13.49 9.73 -35.93
N ASN A 45 -12.51 9.83 -36.83
CA ASN A 45 -11.73 8.72 -37.30
C ASN A 45 -11.18 8.08 -36.03
N THR A 46 -12.00 7.20 -35.45
CA THR A 46 -11.64 6.31 -34.39
C THR A 46 -10.68 5.41 -35.09
N LYS A 47 -9.42 5.87 -35.17
CA LYS A 47 -8.29 4.98 -35.34
C LYS A 47 -8.54 3.96 -34.26
N LYS A 48 -9.12 2.83 -34.66
CA LYS A 48 -9.30 1.65 -33.82
C LYS A 48 -7.97 1.56 -33.12
N LEU A 49 -7.96 1.76 -31.80
CA LEU A 49 -6.78 1.50 -31.02
C LEU A 49 -6.56 0.00 -31.20
N VAL A 50 -5.80 -0.36 -32.22
CA VAL A 50 -5.22 -1.67 -32.35
C VAL A 50 -4.27 -1.68 -31.18
N ILE A 51 -4.76 -2.17 -30.04
CA ILE A 51 -3.95 -2.57 -28.93
C ILE A 51 -3.15 -3.73 -29.49
N LYS A 52 -2.03 -3.40 -30.15
CA LYS A 52 -0.98 -4.35 -30.41
C LYS A 52 -0.55 -4.74 -29.01
N LEU A 53 -1.04 -5.88 -28.52
CA LEU A 53 -0.49 -6.49 -27.32
C LEU A 53 0.98 -6.66 -27.62
N LEU A 54 1.78 -5.70 -27.15
CA LEU A 54 3.21 -5.83 -27.14
C LEU A 54 3.42 -6.98 -26.16
N ASN A 55 3.59 -8.17 -26.70
CA ASN A 55 4.07 -9.33 -25.97
C ASN A 55 5.52 -9.03 -25.58
N LYS A 56 5.72 -8.08 -24.66
CA LYS A 56 6.99 -7.86 -24.00
C LYS A 56 7.03 -8.84 -22.84
N SER A 57 7.36 -10.06 -23.22
CA SER A 57 7.73 -11.18 -22.39
C SER A 57 8.96 -10.85 -21.53
N SER A 58 8.76 -9.98 -20.55
CA SER A 58 9.53 -9.99 -19.31
C SER A 58 8.56 -9.55 -18.22
N LYS A 59 7.85 -10.50 -17.61
CA LYS A 59 7.10 -10.24 -16.38
C LYS A 59 8.06 -9.52 -15.43
N SER A 60 7.76 -8.28 -15.05
CA SER A 60 8.63 -7.53 -14.14
C SER A 60 8.68 -8.29 -12.83
N LYS A 61 9.87 -8.79 -12.46
CA LYS A 61 10.06 -9.54 -11.23
C LYS A 61 9.78 -8.65 -10.02
N GLN A 62 9.08 -9.18 -9.02
CA GLN A 62 8.77 -8.47 -7.78
C GLN A 62 10.01 -8.41 -6.88
N VAL A 63 10.24 -7.27 -6.24
CA VAL A 63 11.28 -7.11 -5.20
C VAL A 63 10.72 -7.59 -3.86
N VAL A 64 11.39 -8.55 -3.23
CA VAL A 64 10.94 -9.22 -2.00
C VAL A 64 12.03 -9.25 -0.93
N GLN A 65 11.60 -9.41 0.32
CA GLN A 65 12.48 -9.68 1.45
C GLN A 65 12.50 -11.17 1.76
N THR A 66 13.69 -11.73 1.92
CA THR A 66 13.89 -13.14 2.24
C THR A 66 15.04 -13.32 3.22
N ASP A 67 15.01 -14.44 3.94
CA ASP A 67 16.13 -14.89 4.75
C ASP A 67 17.37 -15.18 3.89
N ALA A 68 18.56 -15.02 4.47
CA ALA A 68 19.80 -15.38 3.81
C ALA A 68 19.88 -16.89 3.55
N SER A 69 20.29 -17.27 2.33
CA SER A 69 20.67 -18.65 1.99
C SER A 69 22.15 -18.88 2.22
N LYS A 70 22.54 -20.15 2.42
CA LYS A 70 23.95 -20.59 2.39
C LYS A 70 24.50 -20.66 0.96
N LYS A 71 23.62 -20.84 -0.04
CA LYS A 71 23.97 -20.92 -1.45
C LYS A 71 23.84 -19.52 -2.07
N ALA A 72 24.97 -18.92 -2.44
CA ALA A 72 25.03 -17.58 -3.04
C ALA A 72 24.92 -17.57 -4.58
N ASN A 73 24.84 -18.75 -5.21
CA ASN A 73 24.71 -18.83 -6.66
C ASN A 73 23.30 -18.42 -7.10
N PRO A 74 23.15 -17.56 -8.12
CA PRO A 74 21.83 -17.17 -8.61
C PRO A 74 21.06 -18.40 -9.12
N PRO A 75 19.78 -18.58 -8.75
CA PRO A 75 18.94 -19.59 -9.38
C PRO A 75 18.79 -19.28 -10.87
N LYS A 76 18.82 -20.31 -11.73
CA LYS A 76 18.66 -20.13 -13.18
C LYS A 76 17.31 -19.50 -13.55
N ASP A 77 16.30 -19.67 -12.70
CA ASP A 77 14.89 -19.36 -12.92
C ASP A 77 14.28 -18.51 -11.78
N ALA A 78 15.10 -17.70 -11.09
CA ALA A 78 14.65 -16.87 -9.97
C ALA A 78 13.42 -15.99 -10.35
N LYS A 79 12.27 -16.25 -9.72
CA LYS A 79 11.02 -15.50 -9.93
C LYS A 79 11.07 -14.09 -9.33
N PHE A 80 11.88 -13.91 -8.28
CA PHE A 80 11.91 -12.70 -7.48
C PHE A 80 13.25 -11.97 -7.52
N LEU A 81 13.23 -10.70 -7.14
CA LEU A 81 14.39 -9.85 -6.95
C LEU A 81 14.63 -9.62 -5.46
N GLY A 82 15.88 -9.63 -5.03
CA GLY A 82 16.23 -9.54 -3.61
C GLY A 82 17.51 -8.77 -3.34
N LYS A 83 17.90 -8.72 -2.06
CA LYS A 83 19.13 -8.06 -1.60
C LYS A 83 20.38 -8.70 -2.20
N GLN A 84 20.36 -10.02 -2.32
CA GLN A 84 21.48 -10.86 -2.74
C GLN A 84 20.90 -12.09 -3.42
N ASN A 85 21.72 -12.80 -4.18
CA ASN A 85 21.31 -14.08 -4.75
C ASN A 85 20.99 -15.09 -3.64
N THR A 86 19.82 -15.72 -3.71
CA THR A 86 19.41 -16.76 -2.77
C THR A 86 18.89 -17.96 -3.53
N ASN A 87 19.31 -19.15 -3.08
CA ASN A 87 18.84 -20.42 -3.61
C ASN A 87 18.44 -21.36 -2.46
N PHE A 88 17.19 -21.79 -2.47
CA PHE A 88 16.55 -22.70 -1.54
C PHE A 88 15.91 -23.85 -2.32
N GLU A 89 16.00 -25.05 -1.75
CA GLU A 89 15.38 -26.26 -2.33
C GLU A 89 13.85 -26.20 -2.31
N ARG A 90 13.28 -25.50 -1.33
CA ARG A 90 11.84 -25.23 -1.24
C ARG A 90 11.60 -23.77 -0.85
N GLU A 91 10.76 -23.10 -1.63
CA GLU A 91 10.31 -21.75 -1.33
C GLU A 91 9.18 -21.74 -0.30
N SER A 92 9.14 -20.73 0.56
CA SER A 92 8.09 -20.55 1.55
C SER A 92 7.98 -19.09 1.98
N LYS A 93 6.77 -18.67 2.38
CA LYS A 93 6.50 -17.35 2.97
C LYS A 93 6.12 -17.50 4.44
N ALA A 94 6.64 -16.62 5.30
CA ALA A 94 6.26 -16.63 6.71
C ALA A 94 4.73 -16.49 6.90
N ARG A 95 4.15 -17.32 7.78
CA ARG A 95 2.71 -17.32 8.10
C ARG A 95 2.18 -16.02 8.67
N LYS A 96 3.01 -15.27 9.39
CA LYS A 96 2.59 -14.03 10.06
C LYS A 96 2.91 -12.82 9.20
N THR A 97 1.88 -12.01 8.94
CA THR A 97 2.03 -10.73 8.24
C THR A 97 2.62 -9.66 9.17
N GLY A 98 3.50 -8.82 8.63
CA GLY A 98 4.09 -7.69 9.33
C GLY A 98 5.50 -7.40 8.83
N GLN A 99 6.16 -6.36 9.37
CA GLN A 99 7.53 -6.00 8.97
C GLN A 99 8.44 -7.23 8.99
N HIS A 100 9.17 -7.43 7.88
CA HIS A 100 9.97 -8.63 7.67
C HIS A 100 10.91 -8.88 8.84
N LYS A 101 10.84 -10.10 9.40
CA LYS A 101 11.67 -10.51 10.52
C LYS A 101 12.00 -11.99 10.38
N ALA A 102 13.28 -12.33 10.49
CA ALA A 102 13.72 -13.72 10.56
C ALA A 102 13.33 -14.35 11.90
N ALA A 103 13.02 -15.64 11.91
CA ALA A 103 12.65 -16.33 13.14
C ALA A 103 13.85 -16.43 14.10
N GLY A 104 13.60 -16.23 15.39
CA GLY A 104 14.57 -16.41 16.47
C GLY A 104 14.74 -17.87 16.87
N LYS A 105 15.90 -18.24 17.45
CA LYS A 105 16.11 -19.58 18.00
C LYS A 105 15.25 -19.77 19.26
N GLY A 106 14.41 -20.80 19.30
CA GLY A 106 13.48 -21.02 20.41
C GLY A 106 12.46 -22.14 20.21
N SER A 107 11.40 -22.11 21.01
CA SER A 107 10.24 -23.00 20.88
C SER A 107 9.04 -22.24 20.31
N ARG A 108 8.26 -22.89 19.45
CA ARG A 108 7.12 -22.23 18.78
C ARG A 108 6.01 -21.88 19.76
N ASP A 109 5.77 -22.80 20.69
CA ASP A 109 4.67 -22.74 21.66
C ASP A 109 5.10 -22.05 22.97
N ALA A 110 6.34 -21.59 23.05
CA ALA A 110 6.80 -20.76 24.15
C ALA A 110 6.07 -19.41 24.17
N VAL A 111 5.72 -18.96 25.37
CA VAL A 111 5.16 -17.64 25.61
C VAL A 111 6.17 -16.58 25.15
N ALA A 112 5.73 -15.63 24.33
CA ALA A 112 6.52 -14.44 24.07
C ALA A 112 6.54 -13.65 25.37
N ASN A 113 7.56 -13.83 26.19
CA ASN A 113 7.75 -12.96 27.33
C ASN A 113 7.91 -11.53 26.79
N LEU A 114 6.83 -10.74 26.87
CA LEU A 114 6.95 -9.30 26.95
C LEU A 114 7.87 -9.01 28.14
N SER A 115 8.82 -8.10 27.94
CA SER A 115 9.73 -7.54 28.94
C SER A 115 10.95 -8.39 29.33
N SER A 116 12.01 -8.24 28.54
CA SER A 116 13.32 -7.87 29.11
C SER A 116 13.31 -6.40 29.56
N GLN A 117 12.32 -6.04 30.40
CA GLN A 117 12.22 -4.78 31.13
C GLN A 117 11.84 -5.09 32.57
N LYS A 118 12.69 -5.89 33.22
CA LYS A 118 13.04 -5.57 34.60
C LYS A 118 14.50 -5.15 34.54
N ALA A 119 14.72 -3.88 34.21
CA ALA A 119 15.84 -3.20 34.84
C ALA A 119 15.50 -3.25 36.33
N ILE A 120 15.97 -4.30 36.99
CA ILE A 120 16.22 -4.25 38.41
C ILE A 120 17.22 -3.10 38.51
N GLN A 121 16.72 -1.88 38.77
CA GLN A 121 17.60 -0.83 39.26
C GLN A 121 18.36 -1.50 40.42
N PRO A 122 19.69 -1.57 40.39
CA PRO A 122 20.40 -1.96 41.58
C PRO A 122 19.99 -0.92 42.61
N LYS A 123 19.17 -1.31 43.60
CA LYS A 123 19.01 -0.51 44.81
C LYS A 123 20.43 -0.37 45.33
N SER A 124 21.04 0.78 45.11
CA SER A 124 22.33 1.11 45.69
C SER A 124 22.13 0.99 47.18
N LYS A 125 22.63 -0.10 47.78
CA LYS A 125 22.82 -0.14 49.22
C LYS A 125 23.73 1.04 49.51
N LYS A 126 23.25 1.99 50.32
CA LYS A 126 24.11 3.03 50.89
C LYS A 126 25.21 2.30 51.66
N VAL A 127 26.40 2.26 51.11
CA VAL A 127 27.62 1.90 51.84
C VAL A 127 28.00 3.15 52.61
N SER A 128 27.88 3.12 53.94
CA SER A 128 28.43 4.15 54.81
C SER A 128 29.91 3.86 55.06
N PHE A 129 30.70 4.91 55.26
CA PHE A 129 32.14 4.81 55.55
C PHE A 129 32.49 3.97 56.80
N SER A 130 31.52 3.62 57.64
CA SER A 130 31.68 2.69 58.76
C SER A 130 31.86 1.22 58.35
N ASP A 131 31.55 0.84 57.10
CA ASP A 131 31.68 -0.54 56.60
C ASP A 131 33.09 -0.86 56.05
N LEU A 132 34.00 0.14 56.07
CA LEU A 132 35.41 0.00 55.70
C LEU A 132 36.32 -0.31 56.92
N GLY A 133 35.71 -0.60 58.08
CA GLY A 133 36.41 -1.04 59.29
C GLY A 133 36.94 -2.46 59.16
N VAL A 134 38.26 -2.57 59.08
CA VAL A 134 39.02 -3.83 59.04
C VAL A 134 38.58 -4.80 60.15
N LYS A 135 38.27 -6.05 59.73
CA LYS A 135 38.62 -7.38 60.28
C LYS A 135 37.38 -8.28 60.41
N LYS A 136 37.34 -9.37 59.64
CA LYS A 136 37.55 -10.75 60.11
C LYS A 136 37.17 -11.73 59.00
N ILE A 137 38.18 -12.47 58.56
CA ILE A 137 38.08 -13.76 57.88
C ILE A 137 36.93 -14.57 58.48
N MET A 138 35.97 -15.04 57.67
CA MET A 138 35.34 -16.36 57.76
C MET A 138 34.33 -16.62 56.63
N ARG A 139 34.53 -17.78 55.98
CA ARG A 139 33.59 -18.57 55.17
C ARG A 139 33.13 -17.93 53.85
N THR A 140 33.86 -18.29 52.79
CA THR A 140 33.33 -18.48 51.45
C THR A 140 32.21 -19.53 51.51
N LYS A 141 31.00 -19.09 51.86
CA LYS A 141 29.81 -19.86 51.52
C LYS A 141 29.75 -19.84 50.00
N ASN A 142 30.12 -20.97 49.40
CA ASN A 142 29.80 -21.28 48.02
C ASN A 142 28.34 -20.88 47.81
N MET A 143 28.12 -19.71 47.21
CA MET A 143 26.92 -19.48 46.45
C MET A 143 27.03 -20.50 45.33
N ASP A 144 26.42 -21.65 45.56
CA ASP A 144 25.73 -22.36 44.51
C ASP A 144 24.86 -21.30 43.82
N ARG A 145 25.45 -20.66 42.81
CA ARG A 145 24.71 -20.14 41.66
C ARG A 145 24.21 -21.39 40.97
N SER A 146 23.27 -22.07 41.63
CA SER A 146 22.41 -23.03 41.01
C SER A 146 21.89 -22.32 39.78
N ASN A 147 22.30 -22.85 38.64
CA ASN A 147 21.84 -22.45 37.32
C ASN A 147 20.35 -22.82 37.21
N GLN A 148 19.50 -22.32 38.10
CA GLN A 148 18.12 -21.98 37.77
C GLN A 148 18.14 -20.76 36.85
N ARG A 149 18.86 -20.90 35.72
CA ARG A 149 18.36 -20.40 34.46
C ARG A 149 17.02 -21.07 34.32
N LEU A 150 15.97 -20.37 34.75
CA LEU A 150 14.62 -20.69 34.32
C LEU A 150 14.75 -20.80 32.80
N ASN A 151 14.70 -22.04 32.29
CA ASN A 151 14.61 -22.37 30.87
C ASN A 151 13.23 -21.91 30.40
N GLN A 152 12.96 -20.61 30.51
CA GLN A 152 11.85 -19.99 29.83
C GLN A 152 12.24 -20.07 28.36
N ALA A 153 11.73 -21.12 27.72
CA ALA A 153 11.85 -21.30 26.30
C ALA A 153 11.47 -19.97 25.66
N LYS A 154 12.37 -19.38 24.90
CA LYS A 154 12.09 -18.14 24.17
C LYS A 154 11.19 -18.49 23.00
N LYS A 155 10.17 -17.67 22.72
CA LYS A 155 9.36 -17.83 21.52
C LYS A 155 10.25 -17.76 20.28
N GLY A 156 10.16 -18.77 19.41
CA GLY A 156 11.01 -18.88 18.23
C GLY A 156 10.86 -20.24 17.56
N LEU A 157 11.88 -20.64 16.80
CA LEU A 157 11.94 -21.93 16.12
C LEU A 157 13.25 -22.63 16.47
N LYS A 158 13.26 -23.97 16.48
CA LYS A 158 14.46 -24.76 16.80
C LYS A 158 15.65 -24.39 15.89
N ASN A 159 15.36 -24.12 14.62
CA ASN A 159 16.33 -23.76 13.59
C ASN A 159 16.39 -22.25 13.30
N GLY A 160 15.91 -21.41 14.23
CA GLY A 160 15.94 -19.95 14.09
C GLY A 160 17.32 -19.34 14.37
N LYS A 161 17.45 -18.04 14.08
CA LYS A 161 18.69 -17.27 14.31
C LYS A 161 18.84 -16.90 15.78
N VAL A 162 20.02 -17.08 16.35
CA VAL A 162 20.30 -16.75 17.77
C VAL A 162 20.14 -15.26 18.06
N SER A 163 20.45 -14.40 17.08
CA SER A 163 20.32 -12.94 17.20
C SER A 163 18.88 -12.42 17.10
N HIS A 164 17.91 -13.28 16.77
CA HIS A 164 16.52 -12.88 16.56
C HIS A 164 15.62 -13.50 17.65
N THR A 165 14.42 -12.95 17.80
CA THR A 165 13.40 -13.41 18.75
C THR A 165 12.05 -13.56 18.08
N GLY A 166 11.20 -14.46 18.57
CA GLY A 166 9.87 -14.68 18.02
C GLY A 166 9.86 -15.44 16.69
N LEU A 167 8.67 -15.52 16.10
CA LEU A 167 8.44 -16.21 14.82
C LEU A 167 8.77 -15.29 13.64
N ALA A 168 9.00 -15.89 12.46
CA ALA A 168 9.22 -15.12 11.25
C ALA A 168 7.97 -14.33 10.84
N ARG A 169 8.19 -13.19 10.18
CA ARG A 169 7.14 -12.35 9.59
C ARG A 169 7.54 -11.87 8.20
N SER A 170 6.56 -11.61 7.34
CA SER A 170 6.76 -10.97 6.05
C SER A 170 5.58 -10.08 5.68
N SER A 171 5.84 -8.91 5.11
CA SER A 171 4.83 -7.98 4.60
C SER A 171 4.50 -8.22 3.14
N ASP A 172 5.36 -8.94 2.41
CA ASP A 172 5.21 -9.15 0.98
C ASP A 172 4.00 -10.02 0.64
N PHE A 173 3.16 -9.56 -0.28
CA PHE A 173 2.12 -10.37 -0.90
C PHE A 173 2.71 -11.20 -2.06
N ILE A 174 2.48 -12.51 -2.03
CA ILE A 174 3.04 -13.50 -2.96
C ILE A 174 2.01 -14.64 -3.07
N GLU A 175 1.43 -14.84 -4.26
CA GLU A 175 0.34 -15.81 -4.46
C GLU A 175 0.82 -17.26 -4.64
N GLU A 176 1.98 -17.45 -5.26
CA GLU A 176 2.44 -18.78 -5.70
C GLU A 176 3.42 -19.48 -4.73
N VAL A 177 3.50 -19.04 -3.46
CA VAL A 177 4.47 -19.57 -2.50
C VAL A 177 3.76 -20.11 -1.26
N PRO A 178 3.98 -21.39 -0.90
CA PRO A 178 3.33 -21.99 0.26
C PRO A 178 3.74 -21.30 1.55
N LEU A 179 2.83 -21.27 2.53
CA LEU A 179 3.14 -20.73 3.85
C LEU A 179 4.09 -21.66 4.62
N GLY A 180 5.00 -21.06 5.38
CA GLY A 180 5.98 -21.75 6.19
C GLY A 180 6.45 -20.96 7.40
N ASP A 181 7.40 -21.56 8.09
CA ASP A 181 8.01 -21.04 9.32
C ASP A 181 9.02 -19.91 9.08
N PHE A 182 9.53 -19.81 7.85
CA PHE A 182 10.51 -18.82 7.40
C PHE A 182 10.05 -18.21 6.07
N THR A 183 10.64 -17.08 5.69
CA THR A 183 10.45 -16.51 4.34
C THR A 183 11.68 -16.84 3.51
N ARG A 184 11.62 -17.95 2.78
CA ARG A 184 12.71 -18.47 1.94
C ARG A 184 12.26 -18.38 0.49
N LEU A 185 12.82 -17.44 -0.24
CA LEU A 185 12.48 -17.18 -1.63
C LEU A 185 13.75 -17.23 -2.46
N ASN A 186 13.64 -17.76 -3.67
CA ASN A 186 14.70 -17.78 -4.66
C ASN A 186 14.75 -16.41 -5.33
N THR A 187 15.81 -15.66 -5.04
CA THR A 187 15.95 -14.28 -5.49
C THR A 187 17.21 -14.11 -6.31
N GLN A 188 17.12 -13.25 -7.32
CA GLN A 188 18.26 -12.69 -8.01
C GLN A 188 18.60 -11.34 -7.39
N GLU A 189 19.89 -11.07 -7.18
CA GLU A 189 20.36 -9.80 -6.66
C GLU A 189 19.90 -8.64 -7.54
N PHE A 190 19.36 -7.61 -6.91
CA PHE A 190 18.86 -6.44 -7.59
C PHE A 190 19.64 -5.18 -7.21
N LYS A 191 20.26 -4.55 -8.22
CA LYS A 191 21.05 -3.32 -8.05
C LYS A 191 20.33 -2.18 -7.32
N PHE A 192 19.00 -2.11 -7.40
CA PHE A 192 18.21 -1.07 -6.75
C PHE A 192 17.51 -1.54 -5.47
N TYR A 193 17.79 -2.76 -4.98
CA TYR A 193 17.13 -3.31 -3.79
C TYR A 193 17.19 -2.36 -2.59
N GLY A 194 18.37 -1.79 -2.30
CA GLY A 194 18.54 -0.90 -1.15
C GLY A 194 17.62 0.33 -1.21
N PHE A 195 17.34 0.85 -2.39
CA PHE A 195 16.42 1.97 -2.58
C PHE A 195 14.95 1.55 -2.31
N TYR A 196 14.49 0.47 -2.95
CA TYR A 196 13.15 -0.08 -2.73
C TYR A 196 12.92 -0.49 -1.27
N HIS A 197 13.95 -1.04 -0.62
CA HIS A 197 13.88 -1.43 0.78
C HIS A 197 13.66 -0.24 1.71
N ARG A 198 14.33 0.90 1.47
CA ARG A 198 14.10 2.10 2.28
C ARG A 198 12.73 2.73 2.03
N ILE A 199 12.23 2.71 0.79
CA ILE A 199 10.84 3.12 0.49
C ILE A 199 9.87 2.26 1.29
N ARG A 200 10.05 0.93 1.26
CA ARG A 200 9.23 -0.01 2.04
C ARG A 200 9.22 0.34 3.52
N GLN A 201 10.39 0.55 4.11
CA GLN A 201 10.52 0.85 5.55
C GLN A 201 9.75 2.13 5.95
N LYS A 202 9.80 3.17 5.12
CA LYS A 202 8.99 4.38 5.36
C LYS A 202 7.51 4.08 5.19
N LEU A 203 7.13 3.46 4.07
CA LEU A 203 5.73 3.20 3.73
C LEU A 203 5.02 2.30 4.75
N GLU A 204 5.71 1.29 5.27
CA GLU A 204 5.17 0.37 6.29
C GLU A 204 4.75 1.08 7.59
N GLN A 205 5.29 2.28 7.88
CA GLN A 205 4.91 3.07 9.05
C GLN A 205 3.53 3.71 8.91
N PHE A 206 3.15 4.09 7.68
CA PHE A 206 1.90 4.81 7.41
C PHE A 206 0.80 3.88 6.92
N TRP A 207 1.13 2.94 6.03
CA TRP A 207 0.16 2.05 5.39
C TRP A 207 -0.69 1.26 6.38
N GLY A 208 -0.05 0.62 7.37
CA GLY A 208 -0.76 -0.24 8.32
C GLY A 208 -1.78 0.53 9.18
N ALA A 209 -1.39 1.70 9.66
CA ALA A 209 -2.26 2.56 10.48
C ALA A 209 -3.42 3.13 9.66
N LYS A 210 -3.14 3.66 8.46
CA LYS A 210 -4.18 4.22 7.58
C LYS A 210 -5.15 3.18 7.08
N LEU A 211 -4.66 2.00 6.71
CA LEU A 211 -5.52 0.89 6.32
C LEU A 211 -6.45 0.52 7.47
N GLN A 212 -5.93 0.41 8.69
CA GLN A 212 -6.76 0.09 9.85
C GLN A 212 -7.84 1.15 10.13
N GLU A 213 -7.46 2.43 10.08
CA GLU A 213 -8.38 3.57 10.25
C GLU A 213 -9.49 3.55 9.18
N GLU A 214 -9.11 3.31 7.92
CA GLU A 214 -10.05 3.19 6.80
C GLU A 214 -11.02 2.04 6.98
N MET A 215 -10.51 0.86 7.34
CA MET A 215 -11.33 -0.33 7.59
C MET A 215 -12.32 -0.08 8.74
N GLU A 216 -11.89 0.60 9.79
CA GLU A 216 -12.76 0.97 10.91
C GLU A 216 -13.83 1.97 10.49
N ARG A 217 -13.48 2.97 9.67
CA ARG A 217 -14.45 3.94 9.12
C ARG A 217 -15.50 3.24 8.26
N LEU A 218 -15.08 2.37 7.35
CA LEU A 218 -15.99 1.58 6.51
C LEU A 218 -16.95 0.75 7.37
N TYR A 219 -16.43 0.06 8.37
CA TYR A 219 -17.23 -0.74 9.29
C TYR A 219 -18.26 0.09 10.05
N ARG A 220 -17.87 1.27 10.60
CA ARG A 220 -18.78 2.20 11.28
C ARG A 220 -19.86 2.76 10.36
N SER A 221 -19.57 2.88 9.05
CA SER A 221 -20.56 3.27 8.04
C SER A 221 -21.51 2.15 7.61
N GLY A 222 -21.38 0.94 8.17
CA GLY A 222 -22.16 -0.24 7.79
C GLY A 222 -21.71 -0.91 6.49
N ARG A 223 -20.61 -0.44 5.88
CA ARG A 223 -20.04 -1.03 4.67
C ARG A 223 -19.01 -2.08 5.04
N THR A 224 -19.07 -3.22 4.37
CA THR A 224 -18.08 -4.29 4.52
C THR A 224 -17.41 -4.56 3.18
N ILE A 225 -16.13 -4.89 3.24
CA ILE A 225 -15.38 -5.32 2.06
C ILE A 225 -15.62 -6.83 1.89
N ALA A 226 -16.02 -7.23 0.69
CA ALA A 226 -16.27 -8.63 0.36
C ALA A 226 -15.05 -9.49 0.71
N SER A 227 -15.26 -10.46 1.59
CA SER A 227 -14.24 -11.42 2.00
C SER A 227 -14.01 -12.45 0.89
N GLY A 228 -12.81 -13.05 0.85
CA GLY A 228 -12.49 -14.15 -0.07
C GLY A 228 -11.81 -13.75 -1.38
N ARG A 229 -11.48 -12.47 -1.58
CA ARG A 229 -10.62 -12.02 -2.70
C ARG A 229 -9.46 -11.16 -2.21
N ASN A 230 -8.34 -11.24 -2.91
CA ASN A 230 -7.21 -10.33 -2.72
C ASN A 230 -7.51 -9.03 -3.47
N LEU A 231 -7.32 -7.90 -2.78
CA LEU A 231 -7.57 -6.56 -3.30
C LEU A 231 -6.23 -5.92 -3.61
N LEU A 232 -5.95 -5.72 -4.90
CA LEU A 232 -4.64 -5.29 -5.37
C LEU A 232 -4.73 -3.91 -6.01
N THR A 233 -4.04 -2.94 -5.43
CA THR A 233 -3.86 -1.60 -6.01
C THR A 233 -2.45 -1.49 -6.56
N SER A 234 -2.28 -0.99 -7.78
CA SER A 234 -0.97 -0.74 -8.37
C SER A 234 -0.80 0.73 -8.68
N LEU A 235 0.32 1.32 -8.27
CA LEU A 235 0.68 2.72 -8.51
C LEU A 235 1.95 2.83 -9.35
N VAL A 236 2.03 3.84 -10.20
CA VAL A 236 3.27 4.35 -10.79
C VAL A 236 3.63 5.65 -10.10
N ILE A 237 4.82 5.71 -9.50
CA ILE A 237 5.31 6.88 -8.78
C ILE A 237 6.49 7.46 -9.55
N LYS A 238 6.42 8.77 -9.83
CA LYS A 238 7.53 9.56 -10.36
C LYS A 238 8.06 10.46 -9.25
N MET A 239 9.36 10.43 -9.05
CA MET A 239 10.04 11.26 -8.03
C MET A 239 11.29 11.90 -8.59
N ASN A 240 11.67 13.05 -8.05
CA ASN A 240 12.88 13.74 -8.46
C ASN A 240 14.14 13.15 -7.78
N SER A 241 15.31 13.71 -8.11
CA SER A 241 16.59 13.28 -7.54
C SER A 241 16.73 13.46 -6.02
N LYS A 242 15.89 14.29 -5.40
CA LYS A 242 15.82 14.51 -3.94
C LYS A 242 14.86 13.54 -3.25
N GLY A 243 14.19 12.67 -4.01
CA GLY A 243 13.20 11.73 -3.49
C GLY A 243 11.83 12.37 -3.17
N GLU A 244 11.59 13.60 -3.63
CA GLU A 244 10.28 14.24 -3.57
C GLU A 244 9.39 13.65 -4.66
N ILE A 245 8.14 13.35 -4.31
CA ILE A 245 7.16 12.81 -5.25
C ILE A 245 6.72 13.93 -6.17
N VAL A 246 6.91 13.73 -7.47
CA VAL A 246 6.47 14.67 -8.52
C VAL A 246 5.08 14.29 -9.01
N HIS A 247 4.79 12.99 -9.10
CA HIS A 247 3.52 12.49 -9.60
C HIS A 247 3.24 11.07 -9.11
N ILE A 248 1.97 10.78 -8.84
CA ILE A 248 1.45 9.43 -8.57
C ILE A 248 0.33 9.16 -9.56
N GLN A 249 0.39 8.01 -10.23
CA GLN A 249 -0.63 7.54 -11.15
C GLN A 249 -1.14 6.18 -10.70
N LEU A 250 -2.47 6.02 -10.66
CA LEU A 250 -3.11 4.72 -10.44
C LEU A 250 -2.96 3.87 -11.71
N ASN A 251 -2.21 2.77 -11.61
CA ASN A 251 -1.95 1.83 -12.70
C ASN A 251 -3.01 0.72 -12.77
N SER A 252 -3.51 0.27 -11.62
CA SER A 252 -4.59 -0.71 -11.51
C SER A 252 -5.36 -0.49 -10.21
N THR A 253 -6.68 -0.53 -10.29
CA THR A 253 -7.59 -0.43 -9.14
C THR A 253 -7.77 -1.79 -8.45
N SER A 254 -8.00 -1.76 -7.14
CA SER A 254 -8.46 -2.93 -6.38
C SER A 254 -9.96 -3.22 -6.56
N GLY A 255 -10.68 -2.30 -7.20
CA GLY A 255 -12.15 -2.27 -7.27
C GLY A 255 -12.81 -1.73 -6.00
N VAL A 256 -12.03 -1.20 -5.04
CA VAL A 256 -12.53 -0.51 -3.85
C VAL A 256 -11.82 0.83 -3.77
N GLN A 257 -12.56 1.91 -4.04
CA GLN A 257 -12.01 3.26 -4.15
C GLN A 257 -11.27 3.69 -2.90
N GLU A 258 -11.81 3.37 -1.72
CA GLU A 258 -11.23 3.75 -0.44
C GLU A 258 -9.86 3.12 -0.22
N LEU A 259 -9.66 1.87 -0.65
CA LEU A 259 -8.36 1.21 -0.55
C LEU A 259 -7.33 1.81 -1.52
N ASP A 260 -7.79 2.19 -2.72
CA ASP A 260 -6.93 2.85 -3.70
C ASP A 260 -6.52 4.26 -3.23
N GLU A 261 -7.43 4.99 -2.59
CA GLU A 261 -7.16 6.28 -1.95
C GLU A 261 -6.20 6.14 -0.77
N VAL A 262 -6.38 5.13 0.09
CA VAL A 262 -5.42 4.84 1.18
C VAL A 262 -4.03 4.54 0.63
N ALA A 263 -3.92 3.83 -0.49
CA ALA A 263 -2.63 3.55 -1.13
C ALA A 263 -1.93 4.84 -1.59
N ILE A 264 -2.67 5.76 -2.21
CA ILE A 264 -2.16 7.06 -2.69
C ILE A 264 -1.75 7.96 -1.50
N THR A 265 -2.64 8.12 -0.52
CA THR A 265 -2.40 8.96 0.67
C THR A 265 -1.25 8.44 1.52
N SER A 266 -1.14 7.12 1.70
CA SER A 266 0.00 6.49 2.39
C SER A 266 1.33 6.79 1.71
N PHE A 267 1.37 6.81 0.37
CA PHE A 267 2.58 7.14 -0.36
C PHE A 267 2.97 8.62 -0.21
N ASN A 268 1.99 9.52 -0.32
CA ASN A 268 2.22 10.96 -0.17
C ASN A 268 2.77 11.30 1.22
N GLU A 269 2.19 10.73 2.27
CA GLU A 269 2.62 11.00 3.65
C GLU A 269 3.93 10.31 4.05
N ALA A 270 4.26 9.17 3.43
CA ALA A 270 5.56 8.53 3.64
C ALA A 270 6.72 9.31 2.98
N GLY A 271 6.41 10.28 2.11
CA GLY A 271 7.38 11.17 1.48
C GLY A 271 7.94 12.23 2.44
N PRO A 272 9.07 12.88 2.07
CA PRO A 272 9.91 12.57 0.93
C PRO A 272 10.68 11.25 1.12
N PHE A 273 10.91 10.52 0.04
CA PHE A 273 11.67 9.26 0.07
C PHE A 273 13.19 9.53 0.02
N PRO A 274 14.03 8.54 0.36
CA PRO A 274 15.47 8.68 0.17
C PRO A 274 15.81 8.93 -1.31
N ASN A 275 16.93 9.61 -1.56
CA ASN A 275 17.36 9.92 -2.92
C ASN A 275 17.44 8.67 -3.81
N PRO A 276 16.82 8.70 -5.01
CA PRO A 276 16.95 7.62 -5.97
C PRO A 276 18.40 7.43 -6.42
N PRO A 277 18.83 6.18 -6.70
CA PRO A 277 20.13 5.93 -7.32
C PRO A 277 20.27 6.69 -8.65
N LYS A 278 21.43 7.31 -8.90
CA LYS A 278 21.66 8.15 -10.10
C LYS A 278 21.33 7.42 -11.41
N ASN A 279 21.68 6.14 -11.48
CA ASN A 279 21.43 5.23 -12.60
C ASN A 279 19.96 4.79 -12.77
N MET A 280 19.05 5.28 -11.93
CA MET A 280 17.60 5.11 -12.07
C MET A 280 16.91 6.36 -12.62
N LEU A 281 17.58 7.52 -12.57
CA LEU A 281 17.05 8.78 -13.04
C LEU A 281 17.09 8.83 -14.57
N LYS A 282 15.99 9.26 -15.18
CA LYS A 282 15.90 9.68 -16.58
C LYS A 282 15.38 11.10 -16.57
N ASP A 283 16.14 12.03 -17.16
CA ASP A 283 15.81 13.46 -17.16
C ASP A 283 15.52 14.01 -15.74
N GLY A 284 16.30 13.56 -14.76
CA GLY A 284 16.16 13.95 -13.35
C GLY A 284 15.00 13.29 -12.59
N VAL A 285 14.25 12.38 -13.24
CA VAL A 285 13.08 11.71 -12.65
C VAL A 285 13.31 10.20 -12.55
N ALA A 286 13.07 9.62 -11.38
CA ALA A 286 12.97 8.17 -11.19
C ALA A 286 11.51 7.75 -11.28
N THR A 287 11.23 6.67 -12.02
CA THR A 287 9.90 6.06 -12.10
C THR A 287 9.92 4.69 -11.44
N ILE A 288 9.04 4.46 -10.46
CA ILE A 288 8.86 3.16 -9.80
C ILE A 288 7.43 2.68 -9.96
N LYS A 289 7.25 1.35 -9.91
CA LYS A 289 5.95 0.72 -9.77
C LYS A 289 5.84 0.11 -8.38
N TRP A 290 4.71 0.31 -7.72
CA TRP A 290 4.43 -0.25 -6.41
C TRP A 290 3.06 -0.91 -6.37
N GLY A 291 2.94 -1.99 -5.60
CA GLY A 291 1.69 -2.72 -5.40
C GLY A 291 1.31 -2.77 -3.93
N PHE A 292 0.04 -2.58 -3.65
CA PHE A 292 -0.59 -2.79 -2.35
C PHE A 292 -1.51 -3.98 -2.44
N ALA A 293 -1.53 -4.77 -1.36
CA ALA A 293 -2.39 -5.93 -1.27
C ALA A 293 -3.11 -5.92 0.07
N VAL A 294 -4.44 -5.98 0.02
CA VAL A 294 -5.28 -6.26 1.17
C VAL A 294 -5.85 -7.65 0.99
N THR A 295 -5.51 -8.55 1.91
CA THR A 295 -5.88 -9.97 1.85
C THR A 295 -6.79 -10.31 3.01
N SER A 296 -7.90 -11.00 2.76
CA SER A 296 -8.66 -11.67 3.83
C SER A 296 -7.96 -12.99 4.16
N ASN A 297 -7.18 -13.01 5.24
CA ASN A 297 -6.48 -14.20 5.73
C ASN A 297 -6.95 -14.56 7.13
#